data_AF-A0A1S3D2E6-F1
#
_entry.id   AF-A0A1S3D2E6-F1
#
_cell.length_a   1.000
_cell.length_b   1.000
_cell.length_c   1.000
_cell.angle_alpha   90.00
_cell.angle_beta   90.00
_cell.angle_gamma   90.00
#
_symmetry.space_group_name_H-M   'P 1'
#
loop_
_entity.id
_entity.type
_entity.pdbx_description
1 polymer ?
#
loop_
_entity_poly.entity_id
_entity_poly.type
_entity_poly.pdbx_seq_one_letter_code
_entity_poly.pdbx_strand_id
1 'polypeptide(L)'
;MHFLFLAAFFWLNTMCFNIWWTFRDIRPTSLDKTQETFRLRMYELYAWGVPLLITGVGALMDHLPNEYKPDIMKPKFGENRCWFYGDAEMLPYFYLPIGILLFLNLTLFIATARELTCGLWKTEVVKSTNERATLGRVCLKLVIVMGITWVADILSWAIGGPSYIWYFTDIINTLQGLLIFIVVGCQPQVIAALKRWINGTDCNDNGMGGTSSTNAPSMTNESTTKPVETLC
;
A
#
# COMPACT_ATOMS: atom_id res chain seq x y z
N MET A 1 -14.34 1.77 15.57
CA MET A 1 -14.31 2.77 14.48
C MET A 1 -13.01 3.58 14.47
N HIS A 2 -12.63 4.27 15.56
CA HIS A 2 -11.39 5.08 15.66
C HIS A 2 -10.12 4.34 15.20
N PHE A 3 -9.89 3.13 15.72
CA PHE A 3 -8.72 2.31 15.38
C PHE A 3 -8.64 1.98 13.89
N LEU A 4 -9.75 1.58 13.28
CA LEU A 4 -9.80 1.17 11.88
C LEU A 4 -9.53 2.34 10.93
N PHE A 5 -10.04 3.53 11.24
CA PHE A 5 -9.75 4.74 10.47
C PHE A 5 -8.26 5.07 10.51
N LEU A 6 -7.65 5.10 11.70
CA LEU A 6 -6.22 5.33 11.83
C LEU A 6 -5.43 4.25 11.10
N ALA A 7 -5.74 2.98 11.31
CA ALA A 7 -5.07 1.86 10.64
C ALA A 7 -5.12 2.01 9.11
N ALA A 8 -6.26 2.40 8.52
CA ALA A 8 -6.36 2.64 7.09
C ALA A 8 -5.36 3.70 6.60
N PHE A 9 -5.18 4.80 7.34
CA PHE A 9 -4.18 5.81 7.01
C PHE A 9 -2.74 5.36 7.16
N PHE A 10 -2.45 4.63 8.23
CA PHE A 10 -1.12 4.08 8.44
C PHE A 10 -0.78 3.03 7.37
N TRP A 11 -1.74 2.20 6.97
CA TRP A 11 -1.59 1.30 5.83
C TRP A 11 -1.34 2.05 4.54
N LEU A 12 -2.12 3.10 4.24
CA LEU A 12 -1.85 3.96 3.09
C LEU A 12 -0.44 4.56 3.13
N ASN A 13 0.02 4.97 4.30
CA ASN A 13 1.37 5.49 4.51
C ASN A 13 2.45 4.46 4.22
N THR A 14 2.32 3.24 4.72
CA THR A 14 3.25 2.14 4.39
C THR A 14 3.26 1.81 2.91
N MET A 15 2.11 1.86 2.23
CA MET A 15 2.03 1.62 0.79
C MET A 15 2.74 2.71 0.00
N CYS A 16 2.51 3.99 0.34
CA CYS A 16 3.20 5.13 -0.27
C CYS A 16 4.72 5.03 -0.05
N PHE A 17 5.15 4.71 1.18
CA PHE A 17 6.56 4.55 1.51
C PHE A 17 7.21 3.39 0.76
N ASN A 18 6.56 2.23 0.72
CA ASN A 18 7.07 1.05 0.02
C ASN A 18 7.26 1.33 -1.47
N ILE A 19 6.33 2.04 -2.09
CA ILE A 19 6.42 2.42 -3.51
C ILE A 19 7.55 3.42 -3.71
N TRP A 20 7.57 4.51 -2.94
CA TRP A 20 8.63 5.51 -3.00
C TRP A 20 10.02 4.87 -2.88
N TRP A 21 10.20 4.02 -1.87
CA TRP A 21 11.44 3.28 -1.63
C TRP A 21 11.81 2.36 -2.80
N THR A 22 10.83 1.68 -3.40
CA THR A 22 11.03 0.78 -4.55
C THR A 22 11.48 1.54 -5.79
N PHE A 23 11.00 2.76 -6.01
CA PHE A 23 11.33 3.56 -7.19
C PHE A 23 12.66 4.31 -7.09
N ARG A 24 13.09 4.68 -5.88
CA ARG A 24 14.37 5.37 -5.67
C ARG A 24 15.61 4.47 -5.77
N ASP A 25 15.41 3.23 -6.23
CA ASP A 25 16.44 2.19 -6.41
C ASP A 25 17.35 1.94 -5.19
N ILE A 26 16.87 2.29 -3.99
CA ILE A 26 17.52 1.94 -2.71
C ILE A 26 17.27 0.45 -2.37
N ARG A 27 16.60 -0.29 -3.25
CA ARG A 27 16.37 -1.72 -3.08
C ARG A 27 17.60 -2.48 -3.60
N PRO A 28 18.32 -3.23 -2.75
CA PRO A 28 19.40 -4.11 -3.20
C PRO A 28 18.89 -5.06 -4.29
N THR A 29 19.70 -5.29 -5.31
CA THR A 29 19.39 -6.14 -6.48
C THR A 29 19.00 -7.58 -6.09
N SER A 30 19.35 -8.01 -4.88
CA SER A 30 18.88 -9.24 -4.24
C SER A 30 18.68 -8.99 -2.73
N LEU A 31 17.45 -8.74 -2.30
CA LEU A 31 17.10 -8.86 -0.89
C LEU A 31 16.89 -10.34 -0.58
N ASP A 32 17.55 -10.84 0.47
CA ASP A 32 17.24 -12.17 0.99
C ASP A 32 15.78 -12.24 1.43
N LYS A 33 15.11 -13.39 1.20
CA LYS A 33 13.72 -13.63 1.62
C LYS A 33 13.48 -13.27 3.09
N THR A 34 14.49 -13.47 3.94
CA THR A 34 14.47 -13.11 5.37
C THR A 34 14.33 -11.60 5.59
N GLN A 35 15.06 -10.78 4.81
CA GLN A 35 15.00 -9.32 4.91
C GLN A 35 13.66 -8.77 4.41
N GLU A 36 13.10 -9.35 3.34
CA GLU A 36 11.78 -8.97 2.85
C GLU A 36 10.68 -9.28 3.88
N THR A 37 10.74 -10.46 4.48
CA THR A 37 9.80 -10.87 5.55
C THR A 37 9.91 -9.98 6.78
N PHE A 38 11.15 -9.65 7.19
CA PHE A 38 11.37 -8.73 8.31
C PHE A 38 10.79 -7.35 8.04
N ARG A 39 10.98 -6.82 6.83
CA ARG A 39 10.41 -5.53 6.43
C ARG A 39 8.88 -5.55 6.44
N LEU A 40 8.24 -6.60 5.93
CA LEU A 40 6.79 -6.74 5.98
C LEU A 40 6.27 -6.76 7.42
N ARG A 41 6.93 -7.51 8.32
CA ARG A 41 6.58 -7.50 9.75
C ARG A 41 6.71 -6.12 10.39
N MET A 42 7.73 -5.35 10.01
CA MET A 42 7.89 -3.97 10.50
C MET A 42 6.77 -3.06 10.00
N TYR A 43 6.35 -3.20 8.74
CA TYR A 43 5.20 -2.45 8.21
C TYR A 43 3.90 -2.83 8.91
N GLU A 44 3.66 -4.13 9.17
CA GLU A 44 2.49 -4.60 9.93
C GLU A 44 2.50 -4.07 11.37
N LEU A 45 3.64 -4.18 12.06
CA LEU A 45 3.77 -3.69 13.43
C LEU A 45 3.53 -2.18 13.52
N TYR A 46 4.03 -1.41 12.55
CA TYR A 46 3.78 0.02 12.47
C TYR A 46 2.30 0.31 12.15
N ALA A 47 1.76 -0.32 11.10
CA ALA A 47 0.44 0.00 10.58
C ALA A 47 -0.72 -0.46 11.47
N TRP A 48 -0.49 -1.45 12.34
CA TRP A 48 -1.45 -1.86 13.36
C TRP A 48 -1.11 -1.34 14.75
N GLY A 49 0.16 -1.39 15.14
CA GLY A 49 0.61 -1.07 16.48
C GLY A 49 0.47 0.41 16.83
N VAL A 50 0.80 1.32 15.91
CA VAL A 50 0.69 2.76 16.20
C VAL A 50 -0.77 3.21 16.33
N PRO A 51 -1.72 2.82 15.44
CA PRO A 51 -3.14 3.05 15.68
C PRO A 51 -3.65 2.45 17.00
N LEU A 52 -3.21 1.23 17.33
CA LEU A 52 -3.60 0.57 18.57
C LEU A 52 -3.11 1.36 19.79
N LEU A 53 -1.89 1.89 19.72
CA LEU A 53 -1.33 2.73 20.78
C LEU A 53 -2.10 4.05 20.90
N ILE A 54 -2.36 4.76 19.79
CA ILE A 54 -3.08 6.04 19.80
C ILE A 54 -4.49 5.85 20.37
N THR A 55 -5.21 4.83 19.89
CA THR A 55 -6.57 4.54 20.36
C THR A 55 -6.60 4.02 21.79
N GLY A 56 -5.62 3.21 22.18
CA GLY A 56 -5.45 2.74 23.56
C GLY A 56 -5.17 3.87 24.54
N VAL A 57 -4.32 4.84 24.14
CA VAL A 57 -4.11 6.07 24.93
C VAL A 57 -5.40 6.87 25.04
N GLY A 58 -6.14 7.05 23.94
CA GLY A 58 -7.45 7.72 23.97
C GLY A 58 -8.42 7.04 24.94
N ALA A 59 -8.56 5.72 24.85
CA ALA A 59 -9.42 4.94 25.74
C ALA A 59 -8.96 5.01 27.21
N LEU A 60 -7.65 4.98 27.47
CA LEU A 60 -7.11 5.12 28.81
C LEU A 60 -7.41 6.51 29.39
N MET A 61 -7.19 7.58 28.62
CA MET A 61 -7.50 8.94 29.05
C MET A 61 -8.98 9.13 29.40
N ASP A 62 -9.85 8.41 28.72
CA ASP A 62 -11.30 8.42 28.97
C ASP A 62 -11.67 7.81 30.33
N HIS A 63 -11.00 6.73 30.72
CA HIS A 63 -11.27 6.01 31.97
C HIS A 63 -10.56 6.60 33.20
N LEU A 64 -9.59 7.50 33.01
CA LEU A 64 -8.89 8.12 34.13
C LEU A 64 -9.84 9.05 34.92
N PRO A 65 -9.76 9.10 36.26
CA PRO A 65 -10.51 10.07 37.06
C PRO A 65 -10.17 11.51 36.69
N ASN A 66 -11.14 12.43 36.79
CA ASN A 66 -10.94 13.87 36.49
C ASN A 66 -9.93 14.54 37.44
N GLU A 67 -9.75 13.96 38.64
CA GLU A 67 -8.85 14.48 39.68
C GLU A 67 -7.37 14.38 39.31
N TYR A 68 -7.00 13.45 38.41
CA TYR A 68 -5.59 13.19 38.11
C TYR A 68 -4.99 14.20 37.12
N LYS A 69 -5.80 14.72 36.19
CA LYS A 69 -5.39 15.72 35.17
C LYS A 69 -6.59 16.53 34.66
N PRO A 70 -6.96 17.63 35.34
CA PRO A 70 -8.10 18.47 34.94
C PRO A 70 -7.85 19.27 33.66
N ASP A 71 -6.59 19.57 33.33
CA ASP A 71 -6.23 20.39 32.15
C ASP A 71 -6.23 19.61 30.83
N ILE A 72 -6.28 18.26 30.88
CA ILE A 72 -6.28 17.44 29.66
C ILE A 72 -7.72 17.26 29.18
N MET A 73 -7.95 17.70 27.94
CA MET A 73 -9.19 17.44 27.21
C MET A 73 -9.39 15.93 27.04
N LYS A 74 -10.48 15.39 27.57
CA LYS A 74 -10.81 13.96 27.47
C LYS A 74 -11.67 13.68 26.24
N PRO A 75 -11.54 12.51 25.59
CA PRO A 75 -12.37 12.13 24.46
C PRO A 75 -13.87 12.05 24.77
N LYS A 76 -14.22 11.58 25.99
CA LYS A 76 -15.58 11.34 26.48
C LYS A 76 -16.37 10.48 25.50
N PHE A 77 -15.85 9.29 25.22
CA PHE A 77 -16.42 8.42 24.19
C PHE A 77 -17.83 7.97 24.56
N GLY A 78 -18.78 8.06 23.64
CA GLY A 78 -20.12 7.49 23.84
C GLY A 78 -21.05 8.30 24.75
N GLU A 79 -20.60 9.40 25.35
CA GLU A 79 -21.41 10.21 26.27
C GLU A 79 -22.50 11.03 25.55
N ASN A 80 -22.16 11.66 24.42
CA ASN A 80 -23.10 12.49 23.63
C ASN A 80 -23.55 11.81 22.32
N ARG A 81 -22.64 11.09 21.66
CA ARG A 81 -22.85 10.35 20.42
C ARG A 81 -21.97 9.10 20.43
N CYS A 82 -22.22 8.14 19.55
CA CYS A 82 -21.40 6.91 19.40
C CYS A 82 -20.04 7.22 18.73
N TRP A 83 -19.34 8.22 19.27
CA TRP A 83 -18.10 8.82 18.81
C TRP A 83 -17.51 9.68 19.94
N PHE A 84 -16.59 10.59 19.62
CA PHE A 84 -16.11 11.62 20.56
C PHE A 84 -17.25 12.57 20.97
N TYR A 85 -17.18 13.11 22.19
CA TYR A 85 -18.20 13.98 22.77
C TYR A 85 -18.50 15.21 21.91
N GLY A 86 -17.45 15.89 21.48
CA GLY A 86 -17.53 17.13 20.71
C GLY A 86 -16.39 17.25 19.68
N ASP A 87 -16.46 18.32 18.92
CA ASP A 87 -15.52 18.59 17.82
C ASP A 87 -14.15 19.05 18.35
N ALA A 88 -14.12 19.66 19.53
CA ALA A 88 -12.88 20.08 20.20
C ALA A 88 -12.09 18.86 20.72
N GLU A 89 -12.79 17.84 21.22
CA GLU A 89 -12.22 16.59 21.72
C GLU A 89 -11.69 15.72 20.56
N MET A 90 -12.29 15.79 19.37
CA MET A 90 -11.80 15.06 18.19
C MET A 90 -10.44 15.56 17.71
N LEU A 91 -10.14 16.85 17.85
CA LEU A 91 -8.93 17.44 17.28
C LEU A 91 -7.64 16.73 17.74
N PRO A 92 -7.33 16.63 19.04
CA PRO A 92 -6.05 16.06 19.48
C PRO A 92 -5.93 14.55 19.24
N TYR A 93 -7.04 13.80 19.32
CA TYR A 93 -7.01 12.33 19.28
C TYR A 93 -7.33 11.73 17.89
N PHE A 94 -7.91 12.50 16.97
CA PHE A 94 -8.34 12.03 15.67
C PHE A 94 -7.80 12.88 14.52
N TYR A 95 -8.20 14.15 14.42
CA TYR A 95 -7.84 14.98 13.27
C TYR A 95 -6.36 15.33 13.23
N LEU A 96 -5.71 15.55 14.37
CA LEU A 96 -4.28 15.85 14.41
C LEU A 96 -3.41 14.68 13.93
N PRO A 97 -3.56 13.43 14.46
CA PRO A 97 -2.86 12.28 13.90
C PRO A 97 -3.12 12.06 12.40
N ILE A 98 -4.38 12.20 11.96
CA ILE A 98 -4.75 12.00 10.55
C ILE A 98 -4.17 13.10 9.65
N GLY A 99 -4.19 14.36 10.09
CA GLY A 99 -3.60 15.48 9.36
C GLY A 99 -2.10 15.31 9.13
N ILE A 100 -1.37 14.84 10.15
CA ILE A 100 0.06 14.51 10.02
C ILE A 100 0.26 13.39 9.00
N LEU A 101 -0.54 12.31 9.07
CA LEU A 101 -0.43 11.19 8.12
C LEU A 101 -0.78 11.60 6.68
N LEU A 102 -1.80 12.43 6.49
CA LEU A 102 -2.17 12.98 5.18
C LEU A 102 -1.03 13.80 4.58
N PHE A 103 -0.40 14.64 5.38
CA PHE A 103 0.76 15.41 4.96
C PHE A 103 1.93 14.49 4.56
N LEU A 104 2.28 13.50 5.40
CA LEU A 104 3.32 12.53 5.09
C LEU A 104 3.01 11.74 3.80
N ASN A 105 1.77 11.29 3.64
CA ASN A 105 1.31 10.61 2.42
C ASN A 105 1.46 11.48 1.19
N LEU A 106 1.07 12.75 1.27
CA LEU A 106 1.19 13.70 0.17
C LEU A 106 2.65 13.93 -0.22
N THR A 107 3.55 14.09 0.76
CA THR A 107 4.99 14.29 0.47
C THR A 107 5.62 13.07 -0.22
N LEU A 108 5.36 11.86 0.30
CA LEU A 108 5.83 10.60 -0.31
C LEU A 108 5.24 10.41 -1.71
N PHE A 109 3.97 10.77 -1.87
CA PHE A 109 3.28 10.70 -3.15
C PHE A 109 3.92 11.64 -4.19
N ILE A 110 4.14 12.91 -3.84
CA ILE A 110 4.80 13.88 -4.73
C ILE A 110 6.22 13.41 -5.08
N ALA A 111 6.98 12.92 -4.10
CA ALA A 111 8.32 12.40 -4.33
C ALA A 111 8.31 11.21 -5.30
N THR A 112 7.38 10.28 -5.12
CA THR A 112 7.17 9.13 -6.02
C THR A 112 6.78 9.58 -7.43
N ALA A 113 5.81 10.49 -7.55
CA ALA A 113 5.35 10.98 -8.84
C ALA A 113 6.47 11.68 -9.63
N ARG A 114 7.31 12.47 -8.94
CA ARG A 114 8.50 13.10 -9.53
C ARG A 114 9.48 12.06 -10.04
N GLU A 115 9.79 11.04 -9.24
CA GLU A 115 10.70 9.96 -9.63
C GLU A 115 10.18 9.18 -10.84
N LEU A 116 8.89 8.83 -10.87
CA LEU A 116 8.30 8.17 -12.04
C LEU A 116 8.37 9.06 -13.28
N THR A 117 7.99 10.34 -13.16
CA THR A 117 7.91 11.25 -14.31
C THR A 117 9.30 11.55 -14.87
N CYS A 118 10.30 11.79 -14.01
CA CYS A 118 11.68 12.05 -14.42
C CYS A 118 12.44 10.77 -14.81
N GLY A 119 12.14 9.63 -14.20
CA GLY A 119 12.74 8.34 -14.53
C GLY A 119 12.21 7.77 -15.85
N LEU A 120 10.92 7.95 -16.15
CA LEU A 120 10.33 7.62 -17.46
C LEU A 120 10.98 8.41 -18.60
N TRP A 121 11.47 9.62 -18.35
CA TRP A 121 12.22 10.42 -19.33
C TRP A 121 13.63 9.90 -19.61
N LYS A 122 14.18 9.00 -18.76
CA LYS A 122 15.57 8.58 -18.83
C LYS A 122 15.81 7.14 -19.32
N THR A 123 14.82 6.25 -19.42
CA THR A 123 15.14 4.86 -19.77
C THR A 123 14.03 4.06 -20.46
N GLU A 124 14.35 3.54 -21.65
CA GLU A 124 13.60 2.51 -22.39
C GLU A 124 13.72 1.10 -21.74
N VAL A 125 13.36 0.92 -20.46
CA VAL A 125 13.37 -0.44 -19.84
C VAL A 125 11.95 -0.98 -19.68
N VAL A 126 11.52 -1.70 -20.71
CA VAL A 126 10.17 -2.26 -20.86
C VAL A 126 10.15 -3.70 -20.33
N LYS A 127 10.00 -3.89 -19.01
CA LYS A 127 9.26 -5.04 -18.42
C LYS A 127 9.07 -4.94 -16.90
N SER A 128 10.12 -4.60 -16.14
CA SER A 128 10.03 -4.41 -14.68
C SER A 128 9.29 -3.13 -14.27
N THR A 129 9.34 -2.11 -15.14
CA THR A 129 8.67 -0.82 -14.98
C THR A 129 7.13 -0.93 -14.96
N ASN A 130 6.54 -1.92 -15.63
CA ASN A 130 5.08 -1.96 -15.82
C ASN A 130 4.33 -2.34 -14.54
N GLU A 131 4.82 -3.35 -13.80
CA GLU A 131 4.22 -3.74 -12.52
C GLU A 131 4.39 -2.62 -11.48
N ARG A 132 5.60 -2.06 -11.36
CA ARG A 132 5.88 -0.93 -10.45
C ARG A 132 5.02 0.29 -10.81
N ALA A 133 4.92 0.65 -12.10
CA ALA A 133 4.09 1.76 -12.55
C ALA A 133 2.61 1.50 -12.30
N THR A 134 2.16 0.25 -12.41
CA THR A 134 0.79 -0.15 -12.07
C THR A 134 0.53 0.05 -10.59
N LEU A 135 1.40 -0.44 -9.69
CA LEU A 135 1.32 -0.18 -8.24
C LEU A 135 1.30 1.32 -7.92
N GLY A 136 2.16 2.11 -8.57
CA GLY A 136 2.20 3.57 -8.43
C GLY A 136 0.87 4.22 -8.83
N ARG A 137 0.25 3.78 -9.94
CA ARG A 137 -1.08 4.26 -10.37
C ARG A 137 -2.18 3.88 -9.37
N VAL A 138 -2.13 2.70 -8.78
CA VAL A 138 -3.09 2.28 -7.73
C VAL A 138 -2.96 3.20 -6.52
N CYS A 139 -1.72 3.37 -6.03
CA CYS A 139 -1.44 4.21 -4.89
C CYS A 139 -1.84 5.66 -5.12
N LEU A 140 -1.60 6.20 -6.32
CA LEU A 140 -2.08 7.53 -6.71
C LEU A 140 -3.60 7.64 -6.58
N LYS A 141 -4.35 6.69 -7.14
CA LYS A 141 -5.81 6.67 -7.03
C LYS A 141 -6.26 6.57 -5.57
N LEU A 142 -5.59 5.75 -4.75
CA LEU A 142 -5.89 5.65 -3.32
C LEU A 142 -5.60 6.94 -2.57
N VAL A 143 -4.48 7.60 -2.81
CA VAL A 143 -4.13 8.90 -2.19
C VAL A 143 -5.13 9.98 -2.61
N ILE A 144 -5.57 10.00 -3.87
CA ILE A 144 -6.60 10.96 -4.31
C ILE A 144 -7.94 10.67 -3.61
N VAL A 145 -8.41 9.42 -3.66
CA VAL A 145 -9.72 9.03 -3.09
C VAL A 145 -9.74 9.27 -1.58
N MET A 146 -8.68 8.91 -0.87
CA MET A 146 -8.54 9.13 0.57
C MET A 146 -8.23 10.59 0.90
N GLY A 147 -7.41 11.29 0.12
CA GLY A 147 -7.00 12.66 0.41
C GLY A 147 -8.13 13.66 0.22
N ILE A 148 -8.86 13.59 -0.89
CA ILE A 148 -9.95 14.55 -1.19
C ILE A 148 -11.10 14.39 -0.19
N THR A 149 -11.51 13.15 0.10
CA THR A 149 -12.60 12.88 1.05
C THR A 149 -12.28 13.39 2.44
N TRP A 150 -11.03 13.25 2.88
CA TRP A 150 -10.62 13.70 4.20
C TRP A 150 -10.32 15.19 4.31
N VAL A 151 -9.84 15.82 3.24
CA VAL A 151 -9.81 17.28 3.17
C VAL A 151 -11.22 17.84 3.28
N ALA A 152 -12.20 17.24 2.59
CA ALA A 152 -13.60 17.62 2.72
C ALA A 152 -14.14 17.40 4.15
N ASP A 153 -13.78 16.29 4.80
CA ASP A 153 -14.17 16.00 6.19
C ASP A 153 -13.60 17.02 7.18
N ILE A 154 -12.31 17.37 7.04
CA ILE A 154 -11.67 18.43 7.84
C ILE A 154 -12.32 19.80 7.59
N LEU A 155 -12.68 20.11 6.34
CA LEU A 155 -13.38 21.36 6.02
C LEU A 155 -14.79 21.39 6.62
N SER A 156 -15.52 20.26 6.60
CA SER A 156 -16.82 20.13 7.24
C SER A 156 -16.74 20.41 8.74
N TRP A 157 -15.75 19.82 9.40
CA TRP A 157 -15.47 20.03 10.82
C TRP A 157 -15.03 21.48 11.13
N ALA A 158 -14.16 22.08 10.30
CA ALA A 158 -13.58 23.41 10.57
C ALA A 158 -14.50 24.58 10.24
N ILE A 159 -15.23 24.50 9.12
CA ILE A 159 -16.10 25.58 8.62
C ILE A 159 -17.51 25.45 9.21
N GLY A 160 -17.96 24.22 9.45
CA GLY A 160 -19.32 23.94 9.88
C GLY A 160 -20.36 24.37 8.84
N GLY A 161 -21.49 24.90 9.31
CA GLY A 161 -22.60 25.34 8.46
C GLY A 161 -23.72 24.30 8.31
N PRO A 162 -24.72 24.59 7.46
CA PRO A 162 -25.86 23.70 7.29
C PRO A 162 -25.46 22.32 6.77
N SER A 163 -26.01 21.25 7.37
CA SER A 163 -25.62 19.87 7.07
C SER A 163 -25.77 19.48 5.60
N TYR A 164 -26.71 20.10 4.86
CA TYR A 164 -26.96 19.76 3.46
C TYR A 164 -25.78 20.07 2.52
N ILE A 165 -24.88 20.99 2.89
CA ILE A 165 -23.71 21.34 2.09
C ILE A 165 -22.71 20.16 2.06
N TRP A 166 -22.69 19.37 3.13
CA TRP A 166 -21.75 18.27 3.33
C TRP A 166 -22.33 16.92 2.90
N TYR A 167 -23.62 16.82 2.59
CA TYR A 167 -24.25 15.54 2.18
C TYR A 167 -23.54 14.88 1.00
N PHE A 168 -23.12 15.66 0.00
CA PHE A 168 -22.40 15.09 -1.14
C PHE A 168 -21.05 14.48 -0.72
N THR A 169 -20.29 15.18 0.11
CA THR A 169 -18.99 14.70 0.60
C THR A 169 -19.15 13.53 1.55
N ASP A 170 -20.19 13.54 2.38
CA ASP A 170 -20.52 12.46 3.32
C ASP A 170 -20.96 11.18 2.57
N ILE A 171 -21.70 11.31 1.47
CA ILE A 171 -22.04 10.18 0.60
C ILE A 171 -20.78 9.57 -0.02
N ILE A 172 -19.84 10.40 -0.50
CA ILE A 172 -18.57 9.88 -1.03
C ILE A 172 -17.76 9.20 0.08
N ASN A 173 -17.73 9.78 1.28
CA ASN A 173 -17.03 9.23 2.44
C ASN A 173 -17.63 7.88 2.89
N THR A 174 -18.95 7.74 2.91
CA THR A 174 -19.62 6.46 3.22
C THR A 174 -19.41 5.40 2.14
N LEU A 175 -19.30 5.81 0.87
CA LEU A 175 -18.96 4.93 -0.25
C LEU A 175 -17.44 4.68 -0.40
N GLN A 176 -16.60 5.26 0.46
CA GLN A 176 -15.15 5.21 0.33
C GLN A 176 -14.62 3.77 0.26
N GLY A 177 -15.17 2.86 1.06
CA GLY A 177 -14.80 1.44 1.01
C GLY A 177 -15.08 0.80 -0.35
N LEU A 178 -16.21 1.13 -0.98
CA LEU A 178 -16.57 0.66 -2.32
C LEU A 178 -15.64 1.24 -3.38
N LEU A 179 -15.30 2.53 -3.28
CA LEU A 179 -14.35 3.18 -4.20
C LEU A 179 -12.96 2.53 -4.12
N ILE A 180 -12.46 2.24 -2.92
CA ILE A 180 -11.20 1.53 -2.71
C ILE A 180 -11.26 0.13 -3.34
N PHE A 181 -12.35 -0.61 -3.12
CA PHE A 181 -12.55 -1.93 -3.71
C PHE A 181 -12.50 -1.88 -5.24
N ILE A 182 -13.15 -0.89 -5.86
CA ILE A 182 -13.10 -0.72 -7.32
C ILE A 182 -11.67 -0.37 -7.79
N VAL A 183 -10.96 0.49 -7.08
CA VAL A 183 -9.60 0.92 -7.45
C VAL A 183 -8.58 -0.22 -7.35
N VAL A 184 -8.70 -1.08 -6.32
CA VAL A 184 -7.70 -2.12 -6.00
C VAL A 184 -8.14 -3.51 -6.44
N GLY A 185 -9.39 -3.89 -6.16
CA GLY A 185 -9.93 -5.22 -6.42
C GLY A 185 -10.36 -5.44 -7.86
N CYS A 186 -10.91 -4.42 -8.54
CA CYS A 186 -11.38 -4.53 -9.92
C CYS A 186 -10.28 -4.32 -10.97
N GLN A 187 -9.00 -4.52 -10.61
CA GLN A 187 -7.92 -4.40 -11.58
C GLN A 187 -7.89 -5.61 -12.52
N PRO A 188 -7.58 -5.43 -13.82
CA PRO A 188 -7.55 -6.53 -14.78
C PRO A 188 -6.65 -7.68 -14.33
N GLN A 189 -5.52 -7.35 -13.70
CA GLN A 189 -4.58 -8.31 -13.12
C GLN A 189 -5.18 -9.12 -11.96
N VAL A 190 -5.91 -8.48 -11.04
CA VAL A 190 -6.58 -9.15 -9.90
C VAL A 190 -7.74 -9.99 -10.40
N ILE A 191 -8.55 -9.47 -11.33
CA ILE A 191 -9.67 -10.21 -11.94
C ILE A 191 -9.15 -11.42 -12.72
N ALA A 192 -8.05 -11.30 -13.47
CA ALA A 192 -7.45 -12.43 -14.18
C ALA A 192 -6.93 -13.49 -13.21
N ALA A 193 -6.28 -13.09 -12.11
CA ALA A 193 -5.85 -14.01 -11.06
C ALA A 193 -7.03 -14.71 -10.38
N LEU A 194 -8.09 -13.98 -10.08
CA LEU A 194 -9.32 -14.52 -9.49
C LEU A 194 -10.00 -15.52 -10.44
N LYS A 195 -10.12 -15.19 -11.73
CA LYS A 195 -10.66 -16.12 -12.75
C LYS A 195 -9.81 -17.39 -12.87
N ARG A 196 -8.48 -17.27 -12.80
CA ARG A 196 -7.57 -18.43 -12.80
C ARG A 196 -7.73 -19.28 -11.55
N TRP A 197 -7.97 -18.67 -10.39
CA TRP A 197 -8.21 -19.41 -9.16
C TRP A 197 -9.56 -20.13 -9.19
N ILE A 198 -10.61 -19.46 -9.66
CA ILE A 198 -11.96 -20.04 -9.81
C ILE A 198 -11.96 -21.17 -10.85
N ASN A 199 -11.32 -20.98 -11.99
CA ASN A 199 -11.23 -21.97 -13.06
C ASN A 199 -10.10 -23.00 -12.85
N GLY A 200 -9.25 -22.81 -11.84
CA GLY A 200 -8.03 -23.58 -11.58
C GLY A 200 -8.18 -24.68 -10.54
N THR A 201 -9.41 -25.03 -10.17
CA THR A 201 -9.71 -26.26 -9.41
C THR A 201 -9.75 -27.49 -10.32
N ASP A 202 -8.99 -27.48 -11.42
CA ASP A 202 -8.65 -28.64 -12.25
C ASP A 202 -7.12 -28.77 -12.30
N CYS A 203 -6.52 -29.16 -11.17
CA CYS A 203 -5.16 -29.71 -11.19
C CYS A 203 -5.23 -31.15 -11.70
N ASN A 204 -5.28 -31.34 -13.03
CA ASN A 204 -4.95 -32.65 -13.60
C ASN A 204 -3.43 -32.78 -13.66
N ASP A 205 -2.86 -33.30 -12.57
CA ASP A 205 -1.50 -33.80 -12.54
C ASP A 205 -1.44 -35.07 -13.41
N ASN A 206 -1.01 -34.91 -14.67
CA ASN A 206 -0.58 -36.01 -15.52
C ASN A 206 0.54 -35.52 -16.43
N GLY A 207 1.67 -35.18 -15.80
CA GLY A 207 2.96 -35.19 -16.45
C GLY A 207 3.48 -36.62 -16.58
N MET A 208 3.00 -37.38 -17.57
CA MET A 208 3.73 -38.56 -18.07
C MET A 208 4.41 -38.15 -19.37
N GLY A 209 5.69 -37.79 -19.24
CA GLY A 209 6.54 -37.44 -20.37
C GLY A 209 6.84 -38.64 -21.28
N GLY A 210 7.21 -38.33 -22.53
CA GLY A 210 7.83 -39.29 -23.43
C GLY A 210 7.38 -39.15 -24.88
N THR A 211 7.78 -38.07 -25.56
CA THR A 211 7.68 -37.98 -27.02
C THR A 211 8.79 -38.83 -27.64
N SER A 212 8.40 -39.81 -28.46
CA SER A 212 9.26 -40.61 -29.34
C SER A 212 9.83 -39.82 -30.52
N SER A 213 10.77 -40.46 -31.24
CA SER A 213 11.33 -40.19 -32.60
C SER A 213 12.72 -39.49 -32.56
N THR A 214 13.79 -39.89 -33.28
CA THR A 214 14.02 -40.82 -34.41
C THR A 214 15.53 -41.14 -34.52
N ASN A 215 15.88 -42.32 -35.07
CA ASN A 215 17.22 -42.78 -35.46
C ASN A 215 17.87 -41.98 -36.61
N ALA A 216 19.21 -41.82 -36.61
CA ALA A 216 20.16 -42.23 -37.69
C ALA A 216 21.62 -41.70 -37.44
N PRO A 217 22.68 -42.32 -38.03
CA PRO A 217 24.05 -42.34 -37.47
C PRO A 217 25.17 -41.67 -38.31
N SER A 218 26.39 -41.65 -37.73
CA SER A 218 27.75 -41.57 -38.36
C SER A 218 28.46 -40.20 -38.44
N MET A 219 29.65 -40.08 -37.84
CA MET A 219 30.95 -40.12 -38.55
C MET A 219 32.18 -39.97 -37.61
N THR A 220 33.01 -41.02 -37.62
CA THR A 220 34.49 -41.08 -37.58
C THR A 220 35.31 -39.92 -36.98
N ASN A 221 36.02 -40.22 -35.89
CA ASN A 221 37.21 -39.51 -35.42
C ASN A 221 38.46 -40.10 -36.09
N GLU A 222 39.10 -39.36 -37.01
CA GLU A 222 40.50 -39.58 -37.38
C GLU A 222 41.39 -38.61 -36.60
N SER A 223 42.36 -39.18 -35.89
CA SER A 223 43.38 -38.49 -35.12
C SER A 223 44.69 -38.60 -35.89
N THR A 224 45.17 -37.49 -36.44
CA THR A 224 46.56 -37.37 -36.88
C THR A 224 47.09 -35.99 -36.49
N THR A 225 47.91 -35.92 -35.45
CA THR A 225 48.69 -34.75 -35.09
C THR A 225 50.15 -35.16 -35.01
N LYS A 226 50.97 -34.64 -35.93
CA LYS A 226 52.43 -34.62 -35.90
C LYS A 226 52.92 -33.39 -36.70
N PRO A 227 54.12 -32.85 -36.39
CA PRO A 227 54.19 -31.51 -35.80
C PRO A 227 55.19 -30.57 -36.51
N VAL A 228 55.30 -29.36 -35.94
CA VAL A 228 56.42 -28.39 -36.00
C VAL A 228 56.55 -27.53 -37.25
N GLU A 229 56.53 -26.22 -37.00
CA GLU A 229 57.44 -25.13 -37.46
C GLU A 229 56.61 -23.83 -37.59
N THR A 230 57.05 -22.59 -37.32
CA THR A 230 58.18 -21.92 -36.66
C THR A 230 57.91 -20.41 -36.88
N LEU A 231 58.14 -19.54 -35.88
CA LEU A 231 58.38 -18.07 -35.93
C LEU A 231 57.33 -17.19 -36.69
N CYS A 232 56.73 -16.15 -36.10
CA CYS A 232 57.22 -15.06 -35.25
C CYS A 232 56.08 -14.55 -34.35
#